data_AF-A0A5J4SW78-F1
#
_entry.id   AF-A0A5J4SW78-F1
#
_cell.length_a   1.000
_cell.length_b   1.000
_cell.length_c   1.000
_cell.angle_alpha   90.00
_cell.angle_beta   90.00
_cell.angle_gamma   90.00
#
_symmetry.space_group_name_H-M   'P 1'
#
loop_
_entity.id
_entity.type
_entity.pdbx_description
1 polymer ?
#
loop_
_entity_poly.entity_id
_entity_poly.type
_entity_poly.pdbx_seq_one_letter_code
_entity_poly.pdbx_strand_id
1 'polypeptide(L)'
;MKHLKTVSHLSDNELLQRLSKEKDLRAFRDWQIITAVQTNKGKKAEETASVFGVSLSKVYHTIQQYNQLGPSWRTNRKRGGRREARSPMTLEEESKMLKQIENRHC
;
A
#
# COMPACT_ATOMS: atom_id res chain seq x y z
N MET A 1 25.95 7.08 -1.80
CA MET A 1 24.52 6.71 -1.69
C MET A 1 24.28 6.08 -0.32
N LYS A 2 23.29 6.56 0.46
CA LYS A 2 22.93 5.93 1.74
C LYS A 2 22.45 4.50 1.47
N HIS A 3 23.01 3.53 2.18
CA HIS A 3 22.58 2.14 2.09
C HIS A 3 21.08 2.03 2.43
N LEU A 4 20.34 1.29 1.61
CA LEU A 4 18.94 0.97 1.87
C LEU A 4 18.91 -0.04 3.05
N LYS A 5 18.31 0.36 4.17
CA LYS A 5 18.20 -0.46 5.38
C LYS A 5 16.83 -0.29 6.03
N THR A 6 16.29 -1.38 6.56
CA THR A 6 15.10 -1.36 7.41
C THR A 6 15.49 -1.10 8.87
N VAL A 7 14.61 -0.43 9.61
CA VAL A 7 14.62 -0.43 11.07
C VAL A 7 14.01 -1.76 11.53
N SER A 8 14.63 -2.41 12.51
CA SER A 8 14.23 -3.75 13.00
C SER A 8 12.97 -3.70 13.85
N HIS A 9 11.85 -3.31 13.25
CA HIS A 9 10.54 -3.32 13.91
C HIS A 9 9.95 -4.73 14.05
N LEU A 10 10.32 -5.64 13.14
CA LEU A 10 9.95 -7.04 13.15
C LEU A 10 11.18 -7.89 12.89
N SER A 11 11.23 -9.08 13.50
CA SER A 11 12.17 -10.13 13.15
C SER A 11 11.89 -10.70 11.75
N ASP A 12 12.87 -11.38 11.18
CA ASP A 12 12.74 -12.02 9.86
C ASP A 12 11.58 -13.05 9.85
N ASN A 13 11.41 -13.79 10.95
CA ASN A 13 10.31 -14.75 11.10
C ASN A 13 8.94 -14.06 11.13
N GLU A 14 8.82 -12.93 11.83
CA GLU A 14 7.56 -12.18 11.88
C GLU A 14 7.22 -11.57 10.52
N LEU A 15 8.22 -11.10 9.76
CA LEU A 15 8.01 -10.63 8.39
C LEU A 15 7.51 -11.75 7.46
N LEU A 16 8.09 -12.94 7.56
CA LEU A 16 7.65 -14.10 6.78
C LEU A 16 6.22 -14.54 7.16
N GLN A 17 5.90 -14.57 8.45
CA GLN A 17 4.54 -14.85 8.92
C GLN A 17 3.54 -13.78 8.46
N ARG A 18 3.97 -12.50 8.42
CA ARG A 18 3.12 -11.42 7.92
C ARG A 18 2.86 -11.58 6.43
N LEU A 19 3.92 -11.89 5.67
CA LEU A 19 3.84 -12.11 4.23
C LEU A 19 2.89 -13.27 3.88
N SER A 20 2.93 -14.38 4.63
CA SER A 20 2.07 -15.54 4.38
C SER A 20 0.59 -15.31 4.70
N LYS A 21 0.29 -14.38 5.60
CA LYS A 21 -1.09 -14.02 5.99
C LYS A 21 -1.69 -12.89 5.15
N GLU A 22 -0.87 -12.17 4.38
CA GLU A 22 -1.31 -11.00 3.62
C GLU A 22 -2.11 -11.39 2.37
N LYS A 23 -3.35 -10.88 2.26
CA LYS A 23 -4.25 -11.15 1.14
C LYS A 23 -4.30 -10.02 0.12
N ASP A 24 -4.01 -8.78 0.53
CA ASP A 24 -3.96 -7.65 -0.40
C ASP A 24 -2.68 -7.73 -1.25
N LEU A 25 -2.82 -7.90 -2.56
CA LEU A 25 -1.68 -8.00 -3.50
C LEU A 25 -0.71 -6.82 -3.40
N ARG A 26 -1.23 -5.62 -3.13
CA ARG A 26 -0.38 -4.43 -3.02
C ARG A 26 0.41 -4.43 -1.71
N ALA A 27 -0.25 -4.77 -0.59
CA ALA A 27 0.41 -4.93 0.69
C ALA A 27 1.43 -6.07 0.64
N PHE A 28 1.08 -7.19 0.00
CA PHE A 28 1.97 -8.32 -0.20
C PHE A 28 3.26 -7.90 -0.91
N ARG A 29 3.15 -7.16 -2.03
CA ARG A 29 4.34 -6.63 -2.74
C ARG A 29 5.19 -5.73 -1.86
N ASP A 30 4.56 -4.88 -1.04
CA ASP A 30 5.30 -4.01 -0.14
C ASP A 30 6.01 -4.78 0.98
N TRP A 31 5.38 -5.82 1.52
CA TRP A 31 6.02 -6.74 2.46
C TRP A 31 7.17 -7.50 1.81
N GLN A 32 7.06 -7.93 0.55
CA GLN A 32 8.18 -8.54 -0.18
C GLN A 32 9.39 -7.60 -0.26
N ILE A 33 9.17 -6.31 -0.55
CA ILE A 33 10.22 -5.30 -0.58
C ILE A 33 10.88 -5.17 0.80
N ILE A 34 10.09 -5.05 1.87
CA ILE A 34 10.60 -4.91 3.24
C ILE A 34 11.44 -6.14 3.63
N THR A 35 10.90 -7.35 3.42
CA THR A 35 11.58 -8.61 3.73
C THR A 35 12.88 -8.75 2.93
N ALA A 36 12.88 -8.41 1.64
CA ALA A 36 14.07 -8.50 0.81
C ALA A 36 15.17 -7.55 1.27
N VAL A 37 14.83 -6.31 1.65
CA VAL A 37 15.79 -5.32 2.13
C VAL A 37 16.36 -5.71 3.50
N GLN A 38 15.54 -6.30 4.36
CA GLN A 38 15.99 -6.74 5.68
C GLN A 38 16.91 -7.97 5.62
N THR A 39 16.54 -8.97 4.81
CA THR A 39 17.28 -10.23 4.67
C THR A 39 18.54 -10.08 3.81
N ASN A 40 18.51 -9.23 2.77
CA ASN A 40 19.64 -9.01 1.87
C ASN A 40 20.39 -7.71 2.21
N LYS A 41 21.00 -7.66 3.39
CA LYS A 41 21.77 -6.50 3.85
C LYS A 41 22.86 -6.13 2.84
N GLY A 42 22.89 -4.87 2.41
CA GLY A 42 23.93 -4.33 1.54
C GLY A 42 23.56 -4.27 0.04
N LYS A 43 22.46 -4.90 -0.39
CA LYS A 43 21.98 -4.75 -1.77
C LYS A 43 21.50 -3.34 -2.08
N LYS A 44 21.67 -2.93 -3.33
CA LYS A 44 21.18 -1.63 -3.83
C LYS A 44 19.66 -1.67 -4.03
N ALA A 45 19.02 -0.51 -3.87
CA ALA A 45 17.60 -0.34 -4.16
C ALA A 45 17.25 -0.70 -5.62
N GLU A 46 18.17 -0.50 -6.56
CA GLU A 46 18.04 -0.83 -7.99
C GLU A 46 17.85 -2.33 -8.22
N GLU A 47 18.61 -3.17 -7.51
CA GLU A 47 18.48 -4.62 -7.59
C GLU A 47 17.13 -5.08 -7.06
N THR A 48 16.71 -4.53 -5.90
CA THR A 48 15.39 -4.81 -5.33
C THR A 48 14.26 -4.38 -6.29
N ALA A 49 14.38 -3.21 -6.90
CA ALA A 49 13.43 -2.69 -7.87
C ALA A 49 13.31 -3.61 -9.10
N SER A 50 14.46 -4.06 -9.64
CA SER A 50 14.51 -4.97 -10.78
C SER A 50 13.89 -6.32 -10.47
N VAL A 51 14.20 -6.92 -9.31
CA VAL A 51 13.68 -8.24 -8.91
C VAL A 51 12.16 -8.22 -8.75
N PHE A 52 11.60 -7.15 -8.21
CA PHE A 52 10.16 -7.04 -7.95
C PHE A 52 9.37 -6.34 -9.06
N GLY A 53 10.01 -5.88 -10.13
CA GLY A 53 9.37 -5.15 -11.22
C GLY A 53 8.69 -3.86 -10.77
N VAL A 54 9.33 -3.13 -9.84
CA VAL A 54 8.79 -1.86 -9.29
C VAL A 54 9.75 -0.70 -9.56
N SER A 55 9.26 0.53 -9.46
CA SER A 55 10.14 1.70 -9.57
C SER A 55 11.06 1.85 -8.35
N LEU A 56 12.22 2.46 -8.56
CA LEU A 56 13.17 2.79 -7.49
C LEU A 56 12.49 3.63 -6.38
N SER A 57 11.69 4.63 -6.80
CA SER A 57 10.95 5.49 -5.88
C SER A 57 9.96 4.71 -5.02
N LYS A 58 9.35 3.65 -5.55
CA LYS A 58 8.44 2.78 -4.79
C LYS A 58 9.20 2.04 -3.69
N VAL A 59 10.39 1.52 -3.97
CA VAL A 59 11.25 0.86 -2.97
C VAL A 59 11.60 1.84 -1.84
N TYR A 60 12.14 3.01 -2.17
CA TYR A 60 12.50 4.02 -1.17
C TYR A 60 11.30 4.46 -0.33
N HIS A 61 10.17 4.75 -0.98
CA HIS A 61 8.95 5.18 -0.28
C HIS A 61 8.43 4.09 0.66
N THR A 62 8.38 2.83 0.23
CA THR A 62 7.93 1.71 1.07
C THR A 62 8.85 1.54 2.29
N ILE A 63 10.17 1.56 2.11
CA ILE A 63 11.12 1.43 3.22
C ILE A 63 11.07 2.62 4.16
N GLN A 64 10.95 3.84 3.65
CA GLN A 64 10.82 5.04 4.47
C GLN A 64 9.57 5.00 5.36
N GLN A 65 8.42 4.65 4.77
CA GLN A 65 7.16 4.57 5.51
C GLN A 65 7.21 3.47 6.59
N TYR A 66 7.78 2.29 6.25
CA TYR A 66 7.97 1.22 7.22
C TYR A 66 8.91 1.63 8.36
N ASN A 67 10.03 2.27 8.04
CA ASN A 67 10.98 2.72 9.06
C ASN A 67 10.37 3.74 10.02
N GLN A 68 9.47 4.62 9.52
CA GLN A 68 8.82 5.65 10.33
C GLN A 68 7.65 5.12 11.17
N LEU A 69 6.81 4.27 10.61
CA LEU A 69 5.51 3.90 11.19
C LEU A 69 5.45 2.43 11.66
N GLY A 70 6.53 1.68 11.47
CA GLY A 70 6.58 0.25 11.77
C GLY A 70 5.52 -0.54 11.00
N PRO A 71 5.07 -1.70 11.51
CA PRO A 71 4.12 -2.58 10.83
C PRO A 71 2.74 -1.95 10.55
N SER A 72 2.39 -0.89 11.29
CA SER A 72 1.10 -0.19 11.20
C SER A 72 0.96 0.71 9.96
N TRP A 73 2.06 0.96 9.24
CA TRP A 73 2.06 1.91 8.11
C TRP A 73 1.06 1.56 7.00
N ARG A 74 0.76 0.27 6.84
CA ARG A 74 -0.17 -0.27 5.86
C ARG A 74 -1.61 -0.35 6.35
N THR A 75 -1.85 -0.47 7.66
CA THR A 75 -3.22 -0.50 8.23
C THR A 75 -3.90 0.87 8.16
N ASN A 76 -3.12 1.95 8.08
CA ASN A 76 -3.64 3.32 8.10
C ASN A 76 -4.08 3.85 6.72
N ARG A 77 -3.80 3.14 5.62
CA ARG A 77 -4.16 3.61 4.27
C ARG A 77 -5.46 2.98 3.78
N LYS A 78 -6.59 3.50 4.26
CA LYS A 78 -7.87 3.35 3.55
C LYS A 78 -7.75 4.09 2.22
N ARG A 79 -7.78 3.36 1.10
CA ARG A 79 -7.88 3.93 -0.25
C ARG A 79 -9.37 4.10 -0.59
N GLY A 80 -9.71 5.20 -1.24
CA GLY A 80 -11.12 5.59 -1.41
C GLY A 80 -11.54 6.55 -0.31
N GLY A 81 -12.83 6.66 -0.01
CA GLY A 81 -13.30 7.56 1.04
C GLY A 81 -13.48 9.02 0.59
N ARG A 82 -12.91 9.42 -0.56
CA ARG A 82 -13.04 10.79 -1.07
C ARG A 82 -14.49 11.12 -1.39
N ARG A 83 -15.23 10.16 -1.94
CA ARG A 83 -16.63 10.35 -2.27
C ARG A 83 -17.45 10.45 -0.99
N GLU A 84 -17.23 9.56 -0.04
CA GLU A 84 -17.88 9.57 1.26
C GLU A 84 -17.57 10.85 2.05
N ALA A 85 -16.37 11.41 1.91
CA ALA A 85 -15.95 12.62 2.62
C ALA A 85 -16.26 13.94 1.89
N ARG A 86 -16.49 13.92 0.57
CA ARG A 86 -16.59 15.15 -0.25
C ARG A 86 -17.78 15.18 -1.20
N SER A 87 -18.52 14.08 -1.34
CA SER A 87 -19.70 14.08 -2.18
C SER A 87 -20.77 14.94 -1.52
N PRO A 88 -21.36 15.91 -2.24
CA PRO A 88 -22.48 16.70 -1.73
C PRO A 88 -23.76 15.87 -1.63
N MET A 89 -23.76 14.64 -2.14
CA MET A 89 -24.93 13.79 -2.27
C MET A 89 -24.59 12.34 -1.91
N THR A 90 -25.52 11.67 -1.23
CA THR A 90 -25.44 10.24 -0.93
C THR A 90 -25.69 9.38 -2.18
N LEU A 91 -25.31 8.09 -2.12
CA LEU A 91 -25.63 7.14 -3.23
C LEU A 91 -27.13 7.04 -3.49
N GLU A 92 -27.93 7.11 -2.43
CA GLU A 92 -29.39 7.00 -2.52
C GLU A 92 -30.00 8.22 -3.19
N GLU A 93 -29.55 9.41 -2.83
CA GLU A 93 -29.98 10.66 -3.46
C GLU A 93 -29.57 10.74 -4.94
N GLU A 94 -28.34 10.33 -5.28
CA GLU A 94 -27.91 10.21 -6.68
C GLU A 94 -28.78 9.22 -7.45
N SER A 95 -29.05 8.04 -6.86
CA SER A 95 -29.92 7.02 -7.46
C SER A 95 -31.35 7.54 -7.70
N LYS A 96 -31.88 8.31 -6.74
CA LYS A 96 -33.21 8.93 -6.85
C LYS A 96 -33.25 9.99 -7.96
N MET A 97 -32.22 10.81 -8.07
CA MET A 97 -32.11 11.81 -9.15
C MET A 97 -32.06 11.12 -10.52
N LEU A 98 -31.26 10.07 -10.67
CA LEU A 98 -31.14 9.33 -11.94
C LEU A 98 -32.49 8.73 -12.37
N LYS A 99 -33.23 8.11 -11.45
CA LYS A 99 -34.59 7.56 -11.75
C LYS A 99 -35.60 8.65 -12.14
N GLN A 100 -35.49 9.85 -11.57
CA GLN A 100 -36.36 10.96 -11.96
C GLN A 100 -36.08 11.47 -13.38
N ILE A 101 -34.81 11.47 -13.78
CA ILE A 101 -34.41 11.84 -15.15
C ILE A 101 -34.91 10.80 -16.14
N GLU A 102 -34.73 9.51 -15.83
CA GLU A 102 -35.22 8.38 -16.64
C GLU A 102 -36.73 8.49 -16.90
N ASN A 103 -37.52 8.76 -15.86
CA ASN A 103 -38.98 8.87 -15.96
C ASN A 103 -39.49 10.14 -16.67
N ARG A 104 -38.64 11.15 -16.93
CA ARG A 104 -39.03 12.38 -17.64
C ARG A 104 -38.80 12.31 -19.15
N HIS A 105 -38.06 11.30 -19.62
CA HIS A 105 -37.74 11.10 -21.03
C HIS A 105 -38.57 9.96 -21.68
N CYS A 106 -39.56 9.43 -20.96
CA CYS A 106 -40.65 8.60 -21.47
C CYS A 106 -41.96 9.40 -21.42
#